data_AF-A0A6J5Y9G5-F1
#
_entry.id   AF-A0A6J5Y9G5-F1
#
_cell.length_a   1.000
_cell.length_b   1.000
_cell.length_c   1.000
_cell.angle_alpha   90.00
_cell.angle_beta   90.00
_cell.angle_gamma   90.00
#
_symmetry.space_group_name_H-M   'P 1'
#
loop_
_entity.id
_entity.type
_entity.pdbx_description
1 polymer ?
#
loop_
_entity_poly.entity_id
_entity_poly.type
_entity_poly.pdbx_seq_one_letter_code
_entity_poly.pdbx_strand_id
1 'polypeptide(L)'
;MADRDGTSKGELCLDFANDLGDLFTPVRMLRRMETTTDWMDNGICRDHPPATFFPSDGVGVEVAKRICVTCPVVDTCLEYALENHIDHGVWGGTSERQRRRILKARGIRIPAFSE
;
A
#
# COMPACT_ATOMS: atom_id res chain seq x y z
N MET A 1 -10.16 16.13 61.05
CA MET A 1 -10.67 14.78 60.80
C MET A 1 -9.52 13.98 60.23
N ALA A 2 -9.28 12.80 60.80
CA ALA A 2 -8.03 12.05 60.74
C ALA A 2 -7.63 11.58 59.34
N ASP A 3 -6.32 11.36 59.25
CA ASP A 3 -5.47 10.89 58.17
C ASP A 3 -5.86 9.52 57.58
N ARG A 4 -5.21 9.15 56.46
CA ARG A 4 -4.33 7.96 56.32
C ARG A 4 -4.14 7.62 54.84
N ASP A 5 -2.97 7.98 54.29
CA ASP A 5 -1.86 7.05 53.98
C ASP A 5 -2.04 6.45 52.57
N GLY A 6 -1.11 6.47 51.64
CA GLY A 6 0.32 6.69 51.69
C GLY A 6 0.92 5.91 50.51
N THR A 7 1.75 6.57 49.71
CA THR A 7 3.00 6.08 49.09
C THR A 7 3.06 4.58 48.71
N SER A 8 3.31 4.18 47.45
CA SER A 8 4.65 4.27 46.85
C SER A 8 4.66 3.92 45.35
N LYS A 9 5.64 4.48 44.65
CA LYS A 9 6.19 3.98 43.38
C LYS A 9 7.06 2.76 43.66
N GLY A 10 7.05 1.76 42.79
CA GLY A 10 8.11 0.76 42.68
C GLY A 10 7.65 -0.57 42.09
N GLU A 11 8.47 -1.14 41.22
CA GLU A 11 8.43 -2.53 40.69
C GLU A 11 7.39 -2.75 39.58
N LEU A 12 7.72 -2.88 38.28
CA LEU A 12 8.82 -3.62 37.63
C LEU A 12 9.03 -5.01 38.24
N CYS A 13 8.12 -5.93 37.94
CA CYS A 13 8.47 -7.33 37.74
C CYS A 13 7.90 -7.78 36.37
N LEU A 14 8.82 -7.94 35.43
CA LEU A 14 8.69 -8.83 34.30
C LEU A 14 8.48 -10.27 34.81
N ASP A 15 7.70 -11.02 34.04
CA ASP A 15 7.70 -12.48 33.91
C ASP A 15 7.27 -13.33 35.13
N PHE A 16 6.05 -13.85 35.09
CA PHE A 16 5.82 -15.28 35.38
C PHE A 16 4.58 -15.78 34.62
N ALA A 17 4.76 -16.93 34.00
CA ALA A 17 3.94 -17.45 32.93
C ALA A 17 2.56 -17.95 33.37
N ASN A 18 1.62 -17.86 32.42
CA ASN A 18 0.62 -18.87 32.12
C ASN A 18 -0.47 -19.12 33.18
N ASP A 19 -1.61 -18.45 33.02
CA ASP A 19 -2.89 -19.07 33.38
C ASP A 19 -3.89 -18.90 32.23
N LEU A 20 -4.45 -20.03 31.83
CA LEU A 20 -5.09 -20.26 30.54
C LEU A 20 -6.56 -19.86 30.56
N GLY A 21 -6.96 -19.09 29.54
CA GLY A 21 -8.34 -19.08 29.04
C GLY A 21 -9.10 -17.77 29.26
N ASP A 22 -9.02 -16.86 28.29
CA ASP A 22 -10.24 -16.38 27.59
C ASP A 22 -9.89 -15.60 26.30
N LEU A 23 -9.27 -16.30 25.34
CA LEU A 23 -8.97 -15.78 23.99
C LEU A 23 -10.09 -16.13 23.01
N PHE A 24 -11.36 -15.88 23.37
CA PHE A 24 -12.46 -16.11 22.43
C PHE A 24 -13.59 -15.07 22.54
N THR A 25 -13.27 -13.81 22.23
CA THR A 25 -14.29 -12.84 21.79
C THR A 25 -14.06 -12.45 20.31
N PRO A 26 -14.96 -12.84 19.37
CA PRO A 26 -14.72 -12.69 17.93
C PRO A 26 -15.01 -11.28 17.38
N VAL A 27 -15.30 -10.28 18.21
CA VAL A 27 -15.77 -8.96 17.76
C VAL A 27 -14.66 -7.89 17.69
N ARG A 28 -13.42 -8.19 18.13
CA ARG A 28 -12.25 -7.32 17.89
C ARG A 28 -11.48 -7.63 16.60
N MET A 29 -11.78 -8.74 15.94
CA MET A 29 -11.04 -9.20 14.75
C MET A 29 -11.61 -8.63 13.43
N LEU A 30 -12.85 -8.13 13.43
CA LEU A 30 -13.52 -7.60 12.24
C LEU A 30 -13.45 -6.06 12.16
N ARG A 31 -12.24 -5.50 12.26
CA ARG A 31 -11.98 -4.14 11.78
C ARG A 31 -10.52 -4.03 11.35
N ARG A 32 -10.30 -4.19 10.04
CA ARG A 32 -9.10 -3.87 9.22
C ARG A 32 -8.44 -5.06 8.52
N MET A 33 -9.17 -5.69 7.60
CA MET A 33 -8.58 -5.97 6.29
C MET A 33 -9.17 -4.90 5.39
N GLU A 34 -8.44 -3.79 5.30
CA GLU A 34 -8.81 -2.66 4.48
C GLU A 34 -8.58 -3.06 3.03
N THR A 35 -9.61 -2.83 2.23
CA THR A 35 -9.80 -3.04 0.80
C THR A 35 -8.84 -2.18 -0.03
N THR A 36 -7.53 -2.19 0.28
CA THR A 36 -6.53 -1.27 -0.30
C THR A 36 -6.34 -1.47 -1.81
N THR A 37 -6.80 -2.61 -2.33
CA THR A 37 -6.71 -2.98 -3.75
C THR A 37 -8.07 -3.19 -4.44
N ASP A 38 -9.20 -3.03 -3.76
CA ASP A 38 -10.53 -3.25 -4.36
C ASP A 38 -10.81 -2.30 -5.54
N TRP A 39 -10.16 -1.13 -5.55
CA TRP A 39 -10.22 -0.22 -6.69
C TRP A 39 -9.69 -0.86 -7.98
N MET A 40 -8.80 -1.86 -7.90
CA MET A 40 -8.27 -2.57 -9.07
C MET A 40 -9.37 -3.34 -9.82
N ASP A 41 -10.45 -3.74 -9.13
CA ASP A 41 -11.61 -4.38 -9.77
C ASP A 41 -12.32 -3.47 -10.77
N ASN A 42 -12.21 -2.15 -10.59
CA ASN A 42 -12.78 -1.14 -11.48
C ASN A 42 -11.79 -0.67 -12.57
N GLY A 43 -10.65 -1.36 -12.72
CA GLY A 43 -9.64 -1.04 -13.72
C GLY A 43 -9.99 -1.57 -15.11
N ILE A 44 -10.01 -0.69 -16.12
CA ILE A 44 -10.18 -1.06 -17.55
C ILE A 44 -9.10 -2.06 -17.99
N CYS A 45 -7.93 -2.06 -17.33
CA CYS A 45 -6.86 -2.98 -17.65
C CYS A 45 -7.24 -4.47 -17.59
N ARG A 46 -8.29 -4.82 -16.83
CA ARG A 46 -8.82 -6.18 -16.74
C ARG A 46 -9.47 -6.67 -18.03
N ASP A 47 -9.94 -5.76 -18.87
CA ASP A 47 -10.61 -6.08 -20.13
C ASP A 47 -9.63 -6.23 -21.31
N HIS A 48 -8.32 -6.12 -21.04
CA HIS A 48 -7.27 -6.21 -22.04
C HIS A 48 -6.20 -7.24 -21.64
N PRO A 49 -5.44 -7.78 -22.61
CA PRO A 49 -4.33 -8.67 -22.32
C PRO A 49 -3.25 -8.00 -21.44
N PRO A 50 -2.62 -8.72 -20.50
CA PRO A 50 -1.52 -8.18 -19.69
C PRO A 50 -0.38 -7.59 -20.53
N ALA A 51 -0.06 -8.22 -21.66
CA ALA A 51 0.97 -7.74 -22.59
C ALA A 51 0.71 -6.32 -23.11
N THR A 52 -0.54 -5.84 -23.10
CA THR A 52 -0.88 -4.46 -23.46
C THR A 52 -0.29 -3.46 -22.46
N PHE A 53 -0.29 -3.75 -21.17
CA PHE A 53 0.23 -2.83 -20.14
C PHE A 53 1.68 -3.11 -19.73
N PHE A 54 2.24 -4.24 -20.16
CA PHE A 54 3.65 -4.59 -20.00
C PHE A 54 4.35 -4.74 -21.36
N PRO A 55 4.36 -3.69 -22.20
CA PRO A 55 4.97 -3.74 -23.53
C PRO A 55 6.50 -3.76 -23.45
N SER A 56 7.14 -4.39 -24.43
CA SER A 56 8.60 -4.40 -24.57
C SER A 56 9.13 -3.23 -25.42
N ASP A 57 8.25 -2.46 -26.04
CA ASP A 57 8.59 -1.40 -26.99
C ASP A 57 7.90 -0.06 -26.67
N GLY A 58 8.45 1.03 -27.20
CA GLY A 58 7.93 2.37 -26.95
C GLY A 58 6.55 2.63 -27.56
N VAL A 59 6.20 1.97 -28.67
CA VAL A 59 4.89 2.13 -29.31
C VAL A 59 3.80 1.49 -28.44
N GLY A 60 4.05 0.29 -27.90
CA GLY A 60 3.17 -0.35 -26.94
C GLY A 60 2.91 0.51 -25.70
N VAL A 61 3.93 1.22 -25.19
CA VAL A 61 3.77 2.15 -24.05
C VAL A 61 2.76 3.26 -24.36
N GLU A 62 2.83 3.90 -25.53
CA GLU A 62 1.90 4.97 -25.90
C GLU A 62 0.48 4.45 -26.16
N VAL A 63 0.33 3.22 -26.68
CA VAL A 63 -0.97 2.55 -26.79
C VAL A 63 -1.57 2.31 -25.40
N ALA A 64 -0.81 1.71 -24.49
CA ALA A 64 -1.25 1.41 -23.14
C ALA A 64 -1.65 2.67 -22.36
N LYS A 65 -0.88 3.75 -22.49
CA LYS A 65 -1.18 5.04 -21.84
C LYS A 65 -2.51 5.63 -22.30
N ARG A 66 -2.83 5.54 -23.60
CA ARG A 66 -4.11 6.02 -24.15
C ARG A 66 -5.30 5.24 -23.61
N ILE A 67 -5.13 3.94 -23.35
CA ILE A 67 -6.16 3.13 -22.67
C ILE A 67 -6.26 3.58 -21.21
N CYS A 68 -5.13 3.62 -20.51
CA CYS A 68 -5.06 3.85 -19.07
C CYS A 68 -5.62 5.22 -18.64
N VAL A 69 -5.43 6.28 -19.44
CA VAL A 69 -5.95 7.63 -19.11
C VAL A 69 -7.49 7.71 -19.10
N THR A 70 -8.17 6.76 -19.74
CA THR A 70 -9.65 6.68 -19.72
C THR A 70 -10.18 5.88 -18.52
N CYS A 71 -9.29 5.30 -17.71
CA CYS A 71 -9.65 4.44 -16.60
C CYS A 71 -10.20 5.25 -15.41
N PRO A 72 -11.33 4.85 -14.79
CA PRO A 72 -11.93 5.60 -13.69
C PRO A 72 -11.05 5.64 -12.42
N VAL A 73 -10.13 4.69 -12.28
CA VAL A 73 -9.21 4.55 -11.14
C VAL A 73 -7.79 5.03 -11.45
N VAL A 74 -7.59 5.86 -12.48
CA VAL A 74 -6.26 6.28 -12.96
C VAL A 74 -5.41 6.93 -11.87
N ASP A 75 -6.01 7.80 -11.03
CA ASP A 75 -5.28 8.52 -9.99
C ASP A 75 -4.85 7.58 -8.84
N THR A 76 -5.77 6.74 -8.36
CA THR A 76 -5.49 5.74 -7.34
C THR A 76 -4.44 4.73 -7.83
N CYS A 77 -4.52 4.34 -9.11
CA CYS A 77 -3.54 3.46 -9.75
C CYS A 77 -2.15 4.10 -9.82
N LEU A 78 -2.07 5.40 -10.13
CA LEU A 78 -0.81 6.13 -10.15
C LEU A 78 -0.19 6.19 -8.75
N GLU A 79 -0.95 6.60 -7.74
CA GLU A 79 -0.44 6.71 -6.37
C GLU A 79 0.02 5.35 -5.85
N TYR A 80 -0.77 4.30 -6.07
CA TYR A 80 -0.38 2.93 -5.72
C TYR A 80 0.96 2.53 -6.35
N ALA A 81 1.16 2.83 -7.65
CA ALA A 81 2.41 2.52 -8.32
C ALA A 81 3.61 3.33 -7.83
N LEU A 82 3.39 4.57 -7.38
CA LEU A 82 4.43 5.43 -6.81
C LEU A 82 4.82 4.97 -5.40
N GLU A 83 3.84 4.67 -4.55
CA GLU A 83 4.02 4.19 -3.17
C GLU A 83 4.72 2.83 -3.13
N ASN A 84 4.33 1.91 -4.02
CA ASN A 84 4.90 0.56 -4.09
C ASN A 84 6.15 0.50 -4.99
N HIS A 85 6.63 1.64 -5.50
CA HIS A 85 7.81 1.73 -6.36
C HIS A 85 7.80 0.77 -7.56
N ILE A 86 6.62 0.58 -8.18
CA ILE A 86 6.47 -0.33 -9.31
C ILE A 86 7.28 0.20 -10.50
N ASP A 87 8.22 -0.61 -10.96
CA ASP A 87 9.26 -0.24 -11.93
C ASP A 87 8.99 -0.75 -13.34
N HIS A 88 7.96 -1.57 -13.55
CA HIS A 88 7.62 -2.08 -14.88
C HIS A 88 6.20 -1.70 -15.33
N GLY A 89 6.01 -1.71 -16.65
CA GLY A 89 4.71 -1.48 -17.27
C GLY A 89 4.13 -0.07 -17.13
N VAL A 90 2.91 0.08 -17.64
CA VAL A 90 2.13 1.32 -17.62
C VAL A 90 1.12 1.26 -16.48
N TRP A 91 1.21 2.25 -15.59
CA TRP A 91 0.35 2.40 -14.41
C TRP A 91 -0.12 3.84 -14.30
N GLY A 92 -1.41 4.06 -14.01
CA GLY A 92 -1.98 5.39 -13.81
C GLY A 92 -1.67 6.37 -14.95
N GLY A 93 -1.70 5.92 -16.20
CA GLY A 93 -1.41 6.73 -17.38
C GLY A 93 0.07 7.06 -17.59
N THR A 94 0.98 6.44 -16.84
CA THR A 94 2.41 6.76 -16.85
C THR A 94 3.28 5.54 -17.14
N SER A 95 4.38 5.75 -17.88
CA SER A 95 5.47 4.78 -17.99
C SER A 95 6.37 4.78 -16.76
N GLU A 96 7.16 3.73 -16.59
CA GLU A 96 8.24 3.65 -15.58
C GLU A 96 9.08 4.93 -15.53
N ARG A 97 9.57 5.39 -16.69
CA ARG A 97 10.42 6.59 -16.79
C ARG A 97 9.69 7.85 -16.31
N GLN A 98 8.38 7.94 -16.57
CA GLN A 98 7.56 9.05 -16.08
C GLN A 98 7.37 8.97 -14.56
N ARG A 99 7.08 7.78 -14.00
CA ARG A 99 6.99 7.59 -12.54
C ARG A 99 8.27 7.96 -11.81
N ARG A 100 9.44 7.57 -12.35
CA ARG A 100 10.74 7.98 -11.81
C ARG A 100 10.91 9.51 -11.78
N ARG A 101 10.44 10.22 -12.81
CA ARG A 101 10.45 11.70 -12.83
C ARG A 101 9.51 12.29 -11.77
N ILE A 102 8.33 11.71 -11.57
CA ILE A 102 7.37 12.13 -10.54
C ILE A 102 7.97 11.97 -9.15
N LEU A 103 8.54 10.80 -8.83
CA LEU A 103 9.18 10.53 -7.54
C LEU A 103 10.33 11.51 -7.27
N LYS A 104 11.18 11.75 -8.28
CA LYS A 104 12.26 12.75 -8.20
C LYS A 104 11.72 14.16 -7.94
N ALA A 105 10.65 14.56 -8.64
CA ALA A 105 10.02 15.86 -8.44
C ALA A 105 9.39 16.02 -7.05
N ARG A 106 8.87 14.93 -6.47
CA ARG A 106 8.34 14.88 -5.09
C ARG A 106 9.46 14.83 -4.03
N GLY A 107 10.73 14.78 -4.41
CA GLY A 107 11.85 14.62 -3.48
C GLY A 107 11.88 13.25 -2.78
N ILE A 108 11.12 12.28 -3.28
CA ILE A 108 11.06 10.93 -2.73
C ILE A 108 12.31 10.19 -3.21
N ARG A 109 13.19 9.83 -2.28
CA ARG A 109 14.32 8.94 -2.55
C ARG A 109 13.80 7.52 -2.64
N ILE A 110 13.77 6.97 -3.85
CA ILE A 110 13.56 5.53 -4.03
C ILE A 110 14.80 4.84 -3.46
N PRO A 111 14.66 4.01 -2.41
CA PRO A 111 15.78 3.19 -1.97
C PRO A 111 16.23 2.33 -3.15
N ALA A 112 17.55 2.18 -3.35
CA ALA A 112 18.05 1.22 -4.32
C ALA A 112 17.59 -0.17 -3.87
N PHE A 113 16.57 -0.73 -4.52
CA PHE A 113 16.11 -2.08 -4.23
C PHE A 113 17.11 -3.05 -4.86
N SER A 114 17.66 -3.92 -4.03
CA SER A 114 18.70 -4.91 -4.33
C SER A 114 18.22 -6.02 -5.26
N GLU A 115 19.09 -6.34 -6.23
CA GLU A 115 19.25 -7.57 -7.05
C GLU A 115 18.08 -8.55 -7.20
#